data_AF-A0A7X8S6T0-F1
#
_entry.id   AF-A0A7X8S6T0-F1
#
_cell.length_a   1.000
_cell.length_b   1.000
_cell.length_c   1.000
_cell.angle_alpha   90.00
_cell.angle_beta   90.00
_cell.angle_gamma   90.00
#
_symmetry.space_group_name_H-M   'P 1'
#
loop_
_entity.id
_entity.type
_entity.pdbx_description
1 polymer ?
#
loop_
_entity_poly.entity_id
_entity_poly.type
_entity_poly.pdbx_seq_one_letter_code
_entity_poly.pdbx_strand_id
1 'polypeptide(L)'
;MAVKDRTQDINLGALAIHINVMRVMWATVLPKIAQIAPNPRDWLSEVQDTAMLATDYTAFPQAFHIDPDMMKAAVAGSIEEMFAGALAVLTTQESD
;
A
#
# COMPACT_ATOMS: atom_id res chain seq x y z
N MET A 1 30.64 6.08 17.47
CA MET A 1 29.84 5.40 16.42
C MET A 1 28.45 4.97 16.90
N ALA A 2 28.25 4.55 18.16
CA ALA A 2 27.00 3.97 18.69
C ALA A 2 25.75 4.87 18.85
N VAL A 3 25.80 6.16 18.51
CA VAL A 3 24.64 7.09 18.60
C VAL A 3 23.93 7.20 17.24
N LYS A 4 24.69 7.17 16.14
CA LYS A 4 24.16 7.30 14.78
C LYS A 4 23.30 6.08 14.40
N ASP A 5 23.74 4.87 14.80
CA ASP A 5 23.01 3.62 14.58
C ASP A 5 21.67 3.61 15.35
N ARG A 6 21.66 4.05 16.61
CA ARG A 6 20.44 4.11 17.42
C ARG A 6 19.39 5.08 16.89
N THR A 7 19.80 6.24 16.36
CA THR A 7 18.87 7.19 15.74
C THR A 7 18.31 6.66 14.42
N GLN A 8 19.11 5.91 13.65
CA GLN A 8 18.65 5.26 12.43
C GLN A 8 17.64 4.15 12.74
N ASP A 9 17.88 3.33 13.75
CA ASP A 9 16.95 2.28 14.19
C ASP A 9 15.61 2.84 14.68
N ILE A 10 15.63 3.95 15.43
CA ILE A 10 14.40 4.65 15.89
C ILE A 10 13.61 5.18 14.68
N ASN A 11 14.28 5.77 13.69
CA ASN A 11 13.62 6.29 12.49
C ASN A 11 13.02 5.17 11.63
N LEU A 12 13.71 4.03 11.50
CA LEU A 12 13.20 2.85 10.80
C LEU A 12 12.01 2.23 11.53
N GLY A 13 12.06 2.15 12.87
CA GLY A 13 10.95 1.67 13.69
C GLY A 13 9.70 2.56 13.57
N ALA A 14 9.87 3.89 13.62
CA ALA A 14 8.79 4.83 13.44
C ALA A 14 8.17 4.74 12.02
N LEU A 15 9.00 4.58 11.00
CA LEU A 15 8.54 4.38 9.62
C LEU A 15 7.73 3.07 9.48
N ALA A 16 8.19 1.97 10.07
CA ALA A 16 7.47 0.70 10.05
C ALA A 16 6.10 0.79 10.74
N ILE A 17 6.03 1.47 11.88
CA ILE A 17 4.75 1.76 12.57
C ILE A 17 3.84 2.58 11.66
N HIS A 18 4.36 3.64 11.05
CA HIS A 18 3.59 4.51 10.16
C HIS A 18 3.01 3.74 8.97
N ILE A 19 3.83 2.94 8.28
CA ILE A 19 3.40 2.09 7.16
C ILE A 19 2.31 1.13 7.60
N ASN A 20 2.48 0.46 8.75
CA ASN A 20 1.48 -0.48 9.25
C ASN A 20 0.14 0.20 9.57
N VAL A 21 0.16 1.38 10.20
CA VAL A 21 -1.05 2.17 10.46
C VAL A 21 -1.74 2.56 9.15
N MET A 22 -0.99 3.04 8.16
CA MET A 22 -1.55 3.39 6.85
C MET A 22 -2.17 2.18 6.16
N ARG A 23 -1.52 1.01 6.21
CA ARG A 23 -2.04 -0.25 5.65
C ARG A 23 -3.35 -0.66 6.32
N VAL A 24 -3.45 -0.59 7.64
CA VAL A 24 -4.69 -0.90 8.38
C VAL A 24 -5.80 0.09 8.04
N MET A 25 -5.49 1.39 7.96
CA MET A 25 -6.45 2.42 7.57
C MET A 25 -7.00 2.16 6.17
N TRP A 26 -6.13 1.93 5.19
CA TRP A 26 -6.56 1.63 3.82
C TRP A 26 -7.35 0.33 3.73
N ALA A 27 -6.94 -0.74 4.40
CA ALA A 27 -7.66 -2.01 4.40
C ALA A 27 -9.09 -1.89 4.96
N THR A 28 -9.34 -0.96 5.89
CA THR A 28 -10.66 -0.74 6.49
C THR A 28 -11.52 0.25 5.70
N VAL A 29 -10.89 1.27 5.10
CA VAL A 29 -11.58 2.36 4.40
C VAL A 29 -11.88 2.01 2.94
N LEU A 30 -10.92 1.40 2.23
CA LEU A 30 -11.03 1.13 0.79
C LEU A 30 -12.28 0.29 0.42
N PRO A 31 -12.63 -0.80 1.14
CA PRO A 31 -13.85 -1.55 0.84
C PRO A 31 -15.12 -0.73 1.09
N LYS A 32 -15.13 0.10 2.14
CA LYS A 32 -16.29 0.94 2.49
C LYS A 32 -16.54 2.01 1.43
N ILE A 33 -15.47 2.57 0.85
CA ILE A 33 -15.59 3.52 -0.27
C ILE A 33 -16.02 2.78 -1.54
N ALA A 34 -15.49 1.60 -1.82
CA ALA A 34 -15.91 0.84 -2.99
C ALA A 34 -17.41 0.49 -2.95
N GLN A 35 -17.97 0.17 -1.78
CA GLN A 35 -19.40 -0.15 -1.60
C GLN A 35 -20.37 0.95 -2.03
N ILE A 36 -19.96 2.22 -1.98
CA ILE A 36 -20.83 3.33 -2.38
C ILE A 36 -20.78 3.60 -3.89
N ALA A 37 -19.88 2.93 -4.62
CA ALA A 37 -19.81 3.03 -6.07
C ALA A 37 -20.91 2.18 -6.73
N PRO A 38 -21.41 2.58 -7.92
CA PRO A 38 -22.41 1.80 -8.65
C PRO A 38 -21.97 0.36 -8.97
N ASN A 39 -20.68 0.18 -9.28
CA ASN A 39 -20.05 -1.12 -9.52
C ASN A 39 -18.79 -1.21 -8.64
N PRO A 40 -18.90 -1.71 -7.38
CA PRO A 40 -17.79 -1.69 -6.42
C PRO A 40 -16.51 -2.37 -6.91
N ARG A 41 -16.64 -3.52 -7.60
CA ARG A 41 -15.49 -4.29 -8.10
C ARG A 41 -14.77 -3.59 -9.23
N ASP A 42 -15.52 -3.07 -10.21
CA ASP A 42 -14.94 -2.34 -11.35
C ASP A 42 -14.27 -1.05 -10.87
N TRP A 43 -14.92 -0.32 -9.96
CA TRP A 43 -14.34 0.87 -9.34
C TRP A 43 -13.03 0.56 -8.61
N LEU A 44 -13.00 -0.55 -7.83
CA LEU A 44 -11.80 -0.96 -7.12
C LEU A 44 -10.65 -1.27 -8.09
N SER A 45 -10.93 -1.91 -9.23
CA SER A 45 -9.96 -2.18 -10.30
C SER A 45 -9.42 -0.88 -10.91
N GLU A 46 -10.29 0.08 -11.25
CA GLU A 46 -9.89 1.37 -11.83
C GLU A 46 -8.98 2.18 -10.88
N VAL A 47 -9.28 2.14 -9.58
CA VAL A 47 -8.46 2.80 -8.56
C VAL A 47 -7.11 2.10 -8.40
N GLN A 48 -7.05 0.77 -8.51
CA GLN A 48 -5.81 0.02 -8.50
C GLN A 48 -4.91 0.42 -9.67
N ASP A 49 -5.47 0.47 -10.88
CA ASP A 49 -4.74 0.89 -12.09
C ASP A 49 -4.21 2.31 -11.95
N THR A 50 -5.02 3.21 -11.39
CA THR A 50 -4.61 4.59 -11.12
C THR A 50 -3.47 4.66 -10.11
N ALA A 51 -3.51 3.86 -9.03
CA ALA A 51 -2.43 3.81 -8.04
C ALA A 51 -1.11 3.29 -8.64
N MET A 52 -1.19 2.28 -9.52
CA MET A 52 -0.04 1.76 -10.25
C MET A 52 0.60 2.81 -11.16
N LEU A 53 -0.22 3.58 -11.90
CA LEU A 53 0.25 4.65 -12.79
C LEU A 53 0.81 5.86 -12.04
N ALA A 54 0.22 6.20 -10.88
CA ALA A 54 0.63 7.35 -10.07
C ALA A 54 1.90 7.09 -9.25
N THR A 55 2.43 5.87 -9.26
CA THR A 55 3.63 5.53 -8.49
C THR A 55 4.84 6.27 -9.04
N ASP A 56 5.30 7.28 -8.31
CA ASP A 56 6.54 8.00 -8.61
C ASP A 56 7.74 7.30 -7.97
N TYR A 57 8.42 6.47 -8.76
CA TYR A 57 9.63 5.77 -8.32
C TYR A 57 10.81 6.70 -8.00
N THR A 58 10.78 7.95 -8.46
CA THR A 58 11.83 8.94 -8.15
C THR A 58 11.67 9.51 -6.74
N ALA A 59 10.50 9.33 -6.12
CA ALA A 59 10.21 9.74 -4.75
C ALA A 59 10.79 8.82 -3.67
N PHE A 60 11.53 7.76 -4.04
CA PHE A 60 12.23 6.85 -3.12
C PHE A 60 13.75 7.05 -3.09
N PRO A 61 14.27 8.25 -2.71
CA PRO A 61 15.71 8.53 -2.76
C PRO A 61 16.51 7.76 -1.70
N GLN A 62 15.87 7.19 -0.68
CA GLN A 62 16.57 6.30 0.27
C GLN A 62 16.77 4.89 -0.33
N ALA A 63 16.06 4.57 -1.41
CA ALA A 63 16.08 3.28 -2.07
C ALA A 63 17.13 3.21 -3.20
N PHE A 64 18.00 4.22 -3.39
CA PHE A 64 19.06 4.18 -4.42
C PHE A 64 20.04 2.99 -4.27
N HIS A 65 20.04 2.30 -3.13
CA HIS A 65 20.79 1.06 -2.90
C HIS A 65 20.04 -0.21 -3.32
N ILE A 66 18.75 -0.09 -3.66
CA ILE A 66 17.87 -1.17 -4.11
C ILE A 66 17.82 -1.12 -5.63
N ASP A 67 17.89 -2.29 -6.26
CA ASP A 67 17.71 -2.42 -7.70
C ASP A 67 16.34 -1.82 -8.13
N PRO A 68 16.29 -0.95 -9.16
CA PRO A 68 15.05 -0.28 -9.56
C PRO A 68 13.93 -1.25 -9.94
N ASP A 69 14.22 -2.40 -10.53
CA ASP A 69 13.20 -3.36 -10.93
C ASP A 69 12.68 -4.15 -9.72
N MET A 70 13.54 -4.44 -8.74
CA MET A 70 13.11 -4.95 -7.44
C MET A 70 12.21 -3.96 -6.69
N MET A 71 12.55 -2.66 -6.72
CA MET A 71 11.72 -1.62 -6.10
C MET A 71 10.34 -1.53 -6.76
N LYS A 72 10.28 -1.54 -8.09
CA LYS A 72 9.01 -1.57 -8.83
C LYS A 72 8.18 -2.79 -8.47
N ALA A 73 8.78 -3.97 -8.46
CA ALA A 73 8.10 -5.21 -8.10
C ALA A 73 7.55 -5.17 -6.67
N ALA A 74 8.32 -4.62 -5.71
CA ALA A 74 7.89 -4.51 -4.33
C ALA A 74 6.71 -3.54 -4.16
N VAL A 75 6.72 -2.39 -4.86
CA VAL A 75 5.60 -1.44 -4.83
C VAL A 75 4.36 -2.05 -5.50
N ALA A 76 4.53 -2.64 -6.69
CA ALA A 76 3.45 -3.31 -7.41
C ALA A 76 2.78 -4.39 -6.55
N GLY A 77 3.59 -5.28 -5.96
CA GLY A 77 3.07 -6.34 -5.09
C GLY A 77 2.37 -5.81 -3.83
N SER A 78 2.86 -4.70 -3.26
CA SER A 78 2.21 -4.07 -2.11
C SER A 78 0.85 -3.46 -2.45
N ILE A 79 0.74 -2.84 -3.64
CA ILE A 79 -0.53 -2.32 -4.16
C ILE A 79 -1.48 -3.50 -4.42
N GLU A 80 -1.05 -4.52 -5.16
CA GLU A 80 -1.86 -5.70 -5.45
C GLU A 80 -2.39 -6.37 -4.18
N GLU A 81 -1.56 -6.55 -3.15
CA GLU A 81 -1.96 -7.15 -1.89
C GLU A 81 -3.05 -6.33 -1.17
N MET A 82 -2.89 -5.00 -1.15
CA MET A 82 -3.86 -4.10 -0.52
C MET A 82 -5.23 -4.15 -1.21
N PHE A 83 -5.25 -4.17 -2.54
CA PHE A 83 -6.50 -4.21 -3.31
C PHE A 83 -7.14 -5.61 -3.32
N ALA A 84 -6.34 -6.68 -3.31
CA ALA A 84 -6.84 -8.05 -3.13
C ALA A 84 -7.54 -8.21 -1.77
N GLY A 85 -6.96 -7.64 -0.70
CA GLY A 85 -7.60 -7.61 0.61
C GLY A 85 -8.94 -6.88 0.60
N ALA A 86 -9.02 -5.75 -0.10
CA ALA A 86 -10.28 -5.01 -0.22
C ALA A 86 -11.35 -5.77 -1.01
N LEU A 87 -10.97 -6.44 -2.10
CA LEU A 87 -11.86 -7.28 -2.90
C LEU A 87 -12.41 -8.46 -2.09
N ALA A 88 -11.58 -9.08 -1.26
CA ALA A 88 -12.00 -10.18 -0.38
C ALA A 88 -13.08 -9.73 0.62
N VAL A 89 -12.94 -8.53 1.20
CA VAL A 89 -13.94 -7.95 2.10
C VAL A 89 -15.28 -7.73 1.38
N LEU A 90 -15.24 -7.15 0.18
CA LEU A 90 -16.46 -6.95 -0.64
C LEU A 90 -17.18 -8.26 -0.93
N THR A 91 -16.43 -9.29 -1.34
CA THR A 91 -16.97 -10.61 -1.67
C THR A 91 -17.61 -11.29 -0.47
N THR A 92 -17.01 -11.14 0.71
CA THR A 92 -17.53 -11.69 1.97
C THR A 92 -18.87 -11.03 2.34
N GLN A 93 -18.98 -9.72 2.20
CA GLN A 93 -20.21 -8.99 2.53
C GLN A 93 -21.37 -9.22 1.56
N GLU A 94 -21.09 -9.60 0.32
CA GLU A 94 -22.13 -9.99 -0.65
C GLU A 94 -22.69 -11.40 -0.40
N SER A 95 -22.02 -12.19 0.44
CA SER A 95 -22.40 -13.58 0.76
C SER A 95 -23.26 -13.70 2.04
N ASP A 96 -23.43 -12.60 2.77
CA ASP A 96 -24.23 -12.48 4.00
C ASP A 96 -25.61 -11.85 3.71
#